data_AF-A0A396QNU0-F1
#
_entry.id   AF-A0A396QNU0-F1
#
_cell.length_a   1.000
_cell.length_b   1.000
_cell.length_c   1.000
_cell.angle_alpha   90.00
_cell.angle_beta   90.00
_cell.angle_gamma   90.00
#
_symmetry.space_group_name_H-M   'P 1'
#
loop_
_entity.id
_entity.type
_entity.pdbx_description
1 polymer ?
#
loop_
_entity_poly.entity_id
_entity_poly.type
_entity_poly.pdbx_seq_one_letter_code
_entity_poly.pdbx_strand_id
1 'polypeptide(L)'
;MEISNTAIFDKEYGGIDVHGEVTNTSDVAHEYLDIMIVFFDSEGHSIGQAYDLISETLQPGETRGFDISASDLPTTITTADIAKYQVYAFPEQYQY
;
A
#
# COMPACT_ATOMS: atom_id res chain seq x y z
N MET A 1 -3.86 12.82 -2.02
CA MET A 1 -2.83 11.80 -1.79
C MET A 1 -2.37 11.30 -3.13
N GLU A 2 -1.07 11.26 -3.33
CA GLU A 2 -0.44 10.72 -4.54
C GLU A 2 0.52 9.61 -4.12
N ILE A 3 0.43 8.46 -4.79
CA ILE A 3 1.33 7.32 -4.57
C ILE A 3 2.42 7.34 -5.64
N SER A 4 3.66 7.09 -5.24
CA SER A 4 4.81 7.01 -6.13
C SER A 4 5.81 5.94 -5.69
N ASN A 5 6.80 5.67 -6.54
CA ASN A 5 7.98 4.84 -6.23
C ASN A 5 7.65 3.45 -5.64
N THR A 6 6.57 2.82 -6.12
CA THR A 6 6.11 1.54 -5.57
C THR A 6 6.89 0.35 -6.12
N ALA A 7 7.14 -0.63 -5.26
CA ALA A 7 7.75 -1.91 -5.61
C ALA A 7 7.25 -3.03 -4.69
N ILE A 8 7.34 -4.27 -5.17
CA ILE A 8 7.01 -5.48 -4.41
C ILE A 8 8.22 -6.42 -4.40
N PHE A 9 8.40 -7.18 -3.31
CA PHE A 9 9.54 -8.06 -3.09
C PHE A 9 9.10 -9.38 -2.46
N ASP A 10 9.68 -10.49 -2.92
CA ASP A 10 9.53 -11.77 -2.24
C ASP A 10 10.32 -11.77 -0.94
N LYS A 11 9.71 -12.27 0.13
CA LYS A 11 10.38 -12.45 1.42
C LYS A 11 11.10 -13.79 1.46
N GLU A 12 12.23 -13.85 2.17
CA GLU A 12 13.05 -15.06 2.34
C GLU A 12 12.25 -16.26 2.87
N TYR A 13 11.29 -16.02 3.77
CA TYR A 13 10.47 -17.05 4.42
C TYR A 13 9.03 -17.12 3.88
N GLY A 14 8.80 -16.59 2.67
CA GLY A 14 7.49 -16.53 2.02
C GLY A 14 6.68 -15.29 2.42
N GLY A 15 5.73 -14.94 1.55
CA GLY A 15 5.01 -13.67 1.62
C GLY A 15 5.72 -12.56 0.84
N ILE A 16 5.10 -11.38 0.84
CA ILE A 16 5.48 -10.26 -0.01
C ILE A 16 5.59 -9.00 0.84
N ASP A 17 6.66 -8.24 0.62
CA ASP A 17 6.79 -6.87 1.15
C ASP A 17 6.56 -5.86 0.03
N VAL A 18 5.92 -4.75 0.38
CA VAL A 18 5.51 -3.69 -0.54
C VAL A 18 6.09 -2.38 -0.04
N HIS A 19 6.82 -1.69 -0.90
CA HIS A 19 7.42 -0.41 -0.58
C HIS A 19 6.82 0.65 -1.47
N GLY A 20 6.73 1.88 -0.98
CA GLY A 20 6.38 3.02 -1.81
C GLY A 20 6.43 4.33 -1.05
N GLU A 21 6.01 5.39 -1.72
CA GLU A 21 5.92 6.72 -1.14
C GLU A 21 4.51 7.26 -1.32
N VAL A 22 4.09 8.08 -0.34
CA VAL A 22 2.85 8.83 -0.40
C VAL A 22 3.11 10.31 -0.15
N THR A 23 2.57 11.15 -1.01
CA THR A 23 2.63 12.61 -0.90
C THR A 23 1.25 13.17 -0.57
N ASN A 24 1.19 14.04 0.44
CA ASN A 24 0.00 14.82 0.72
C ASN A 24 -0.11 15.99 -0.27
N THR A 25 -0.87 15.78 -1.34
CA THR A 25 -1.15 16.78 -2.38
C THR A 25 -2.32 17.71 -2.07
N SER A 26 -2.89 17.62 -0.86
CA SER A 26 -3.96 18.53 -0.41
C SER A 26 -3.39 19.75 0.31
N ASP A 27 -4.26 20.70 0.66
CA ASP A 27 -3.95 21.92 1.40
C ASP A 27 -4.15 21.79 2.92
N VAL A 28 -4.50 20.59 3.40
CA VAL A 28 -4.71 20.30 4.83
C VAL A 28 -3.80 19.17 5.32
N ALA A 29 -3.47 19.19 6.62
CA ALA A 29 -2.73 18.11 7.26
C ALA A 29 -3.65 16.90 7.53
N HIS A 30 -3.11 15.69 7.45
CA HIS A 30 -3.84 14.44 7.73
C HIS A 30 -3.10 13.64 8.80
N GLU A 31 -3.79 13.26 9.87
CA GLU A 31 -3.19 12.57 11.03
C GLU A 31 -3.12 11.05 10.87
N TYR A 32 -4.12 10.47 10.21
CA TYR A 32 -4.21 9.04 9.94
C TYR A 32 -4.40 8.82 8.45
N LEU A 33 -3.55 8.00 7.86
CA LEU A 33 -3.58 7.67 6.45
C LEU A 33 -3.54 6.17 6.26
N ASP A 34 -4.61 5.63 5.72
CA ASP A 34 -4.69 4.24 5.32
C ASP A 34 -4.03 4.07 3.95
N ILE A 35 -3.12 3.09 3.86
CA ILE A 35 -2.56 2.61 2.60
C ILE A 35 -3.13 1.22 2.36
N MET A 36 -3.71 0.98 1.19
CA MET A 36 -4.24 -0.30 0.77
C MET A 36 -3.61 -0.71 -0.55
N ILE A 37 -3.14 -1.95 -0.64
CA ILE A 37 -2.70 -2.55 -1.90
C ILE A 37 -3.59 -3.74 -2.25
N VAL A 38 -3.96 -3.84 -3.52
CA VAL A 38 -4.67 -5.00 -4.09
C VAL A 38 -3.80 -5.63 -5.16
N PHE A 39 -3.64 -6.95 -5.09
CA PHE A 39 -2.84 -7.75 -6.02
C PHE A 39 -3.74 -8.50 -7.00
N PHE A 40 -3.31 -8.59 -8.25
CA PHE A 40 -4.05 -9.22 -9.33
C PHE A 40 -3.19 -10.22 -10.10
N ASP A 41 -3.79 -11.35 -10.47
CA ASP A 41 -3.19 -12.31 -11.39
C ASP A 41 -3.22 -11.82 -12.84
N SER A 42 -2.67 -12.63 -13.75
CA SER A 42 -2.62 -12.34 -15.19
C SER A 42 -3.98 -12.33 -15.90
N GLU A 43 -4.99 -12.95 -15.30
CA GLU A 43 -6.38 -12.93 -15.80
C GLU A 43 -7.16 -11.71 -15.28
N GLY A 44 -6.57 -10.97 -14.34
CA GLY A 44 -7.14 -9.79 -13.72
C GLY A 44 -8.00 -10.09 -12.48
N HIS A 45 -7.95 -11.31 -11.95
CA HIS A 45 -8.61 -11.63 -10.68
C HIS A 45 -7.80 -11.11 -9.50
N SER A 46 -8.48 -10.59 -8.49
CA SER A 46 -7.82 -10.24 -7.24
C SER A 46 -7.39 -11.51 -6.52
N ILE A 47 -6.10 -11.59 -6.18
CA ILE A 47 -5.49 -12.71 -5.45
C ILE A 47 -5.17 -12.35 -4.00
N GLY A 48 -5.49 -11.11 -3.59
CA GLY A 48 -5.51 -10.67 -2.22
C GLY A 48 -5.20 -9.18 -2.07
N GLN A 49 -5.09 -8.75 -0.82
CA GLN A 49 -4.86 -7.37 -0.44
C GLN A 49 -4.01 -7.31 0.83
N ALA A 50 -3.37 -6.16 1.06
CA ALA A 50 -2.68 -5.84 2.30
C ALA A 50 -2.87 -4.36 2.62
N TYR A 51 -2.71 -3.98 3.88
CA TYR A 51 -2.88 -2.60 4.30
C TYR A 51 -1.86 -2.22 5.37
N ASP A 52 -1.62 -0.91 5.49
CA ASP A 52 -0.85 -0.30 6.56
C ASP A 52 -1.49 1.04 6.94
N LEU A 53 -1.18 1.51 8.15
CA LEU A 53 -1.67 2.78 8.69
C LEU A 53 -0.47 3.67 9.04
N ILE A 54 -0.34 4.79 8.33
CA ILE A 54 0.58 5.84 8.72
C ILE A 54 -0.12 6.67 9.80
N SER A 55 0.41 6.59 11.02
CA SER A 55 -0.18 7.21 12.22
C SER A 55 0.39 8.60 12.55
N GLU A 56 1.45 9.02 11.86
CA GLU A 56 2.00 10.36 12.04
C GLU A 56 1.41 11.33 11.02
N THR A 57 1.19 12.57 11.46
CA THR A 57 0.65 13.62 10.60
C THR A 57 1.51 13.84 9.35
N LEU A 58 0.87 13.88 8.17
CA LEU A 58 1.45 14.37 6.92
C LEU A 58 1.01 15.80 6.67
N GLN A 59 1.95 16.74 6.65
CA GLN A 59 1.70 18.13 6.29
C GLN A 59 1.45 18.31 4.78
N PRO A 60 0.79 19.38 4.32
CA PRO A 60 0.69 19.71 2.90
C PRO A 60 2.04 19.71 2.19
N GLY A 61 2.15 18.97 1.09
CA GLY A 61 3.37 18.82 0.29
C GLY A 61 4.42 17.85 0.87
N GLU A 62 4.18 17.27 2.05
CA GLU A 62 5.08 16.29 2.65
C GLU A 62 4.96 14.93 1.95
N THR A 63 6.11 14.27 1.76
CA THR A 63 6.22 12.90 1.25
C THR A 63 6.73 11.98 2.35
N ARG A 64 6.14 10.80 2.48
CA ARG A 64 6.57 9.76 3.42
C ARG A 64 6.64 8.40 2.74
N GLY A 65 7.66 7.62 3.08
CA GLY A 65 7.76 6.23 2.67
C GLY A 65 6.84 5.33 3.52
N PHE A 66 6.35 4.25 2.92
CA PHE A 66 5.60 3.20 3.60
C PHE A 66 6.16 1.81 3.25
N ASP A 67 5.92 0.86 4.14
CA ASP A 67 6.31 -0.55 4.00
C ASP A 67 5.16 -1.42 4.49
N ILE A 68 4.58 -2.24 3.61
CA ILE A 68 3.45 -3.11 3.92
C ILE A 68 3.90 -4.55 3.80
N SER A 69 3.76 -5.30 4.88
CA SER A 69 3.92 -6.75 4.83
C SER A 69 2.59 -7.44 4.51
N ALA A 70 2.50 -8.05 3.34
CA ALA A 70 1.31 -8.77 2.87
C ALA A 70 1.18 -10.16 3.51
N SER A 71 1.20 -10.19 4.84
CA SER A 71 1.22 -11.41 5.66
C SER A 71 -0.06 -12.24 5.55
N ASP A 72 -1.16 -11.61 5.13
CA ASP A 72 -2.47 -12.26 4.94
C ASP A 72 -2.55 -13.03 3.62
N LEU A 73 -1.61 -12.83 2.69
CA LEU A 73 -1.50 -13.67 1.52
C LEU A 73 -0.98 -15.06 1.91
N PRO A 74 -1.45 -16.14 1.25
CA PRO A 74 -0.82 -17.44 1.39
C PRO A 74 0.69 -17.35 1.10
N THR A 75 1.52 -17.95 1.94
CA THR A 75 2.99 -17.90 1.81
C THR A 75 3.52 -18.55 0.51
N THR A 76 2.66 -19.25 -0.22
CA THR A 76 2.94 -19.81 -1.55
C THR A 76 2.85 -18.80 -2.67
N ILE A 77 2.21 -17.64 -2.45
CA ILE A 77 2.13 -16.55 -3.43
C ILE A 77 3.44 -15.78 -3.42
N THR A 78 3.97 -15.53 -4.62
CA THR A 78 5.20 -14.80 -4.87
C THR A 78 4.95 -13.63 -5.81
N THR A 79 5.95 -12.75 -5.97
CA THR A 79 5.90 -11.66 -6.94
C THR A 79 5.69 -12.16 -8.39
N ALA A 80 6.08 -13.40 -8.70
CA ALA A 80 5.86 -14.00 -10.01
C ALA A 80 4.38 -14.31 -10.32
N ASP A 81 3.55 -14.48 -9.28
CA ASP A 81 2.12 -14.73 -9.41
C ASP A 81 1.32 -13.42 -9.60
N ILE A 82 1.94 -12.27 -9.34
CA ILE A 82 1.31 -10.95 -9.42
C ILE A 82 1.62 -10.32 -10.77
N ALA A 83 0.62 -10.25 -11.65
CA ALA A 83 0.76 -9.55 -12.93
C ALA A 83 0.59 -8.04 -12.78
N LYS A 84 -0.21 -7.60 -11.79
CA LYS A 84 -0.49 -6.20 -11.53
C LYS A 84 -0.83 -5.99 -10.06
N TYR A 85 -0.49 -4.83 -9.52
CA TYR A 85 -1.01 -4.36 -8.24
C TYR A 85 -1.52 -2.92 -8.36
N GLN A 86 -2.38 -2.52 -7.43
CA GLN A 86 -2.88 -1.14 -7.31
C GLN A 86 -2.77 -0.70 -5.86
N VAL A 87 -2.19 0.48 -5.64
CA VAL A 87 -2.02 1.08 -4.32
C VAL A 87 -2.92 2.29 -4.19
N TYR A 88 -3.60 2.38 -3.06
CA TYR A 88 -4.50 3.47 -2.69
C TYR A 88 -4.03 4.08 -1.39
N ALA A 89 -4.09 5.41 -1.31
CA ALA A 89 -3.93 6.14 -0.06
C ALA A 89 -5.17 7.00 0.16
N PHE A 90 -5.77 6.87 1.33
CA PHE A 90 -6.92 7.69 1.71
C PHE A 90 -6.80 8.09 3.18
N PRO A 91 -7.03 9.38 3.50
CA PRO A 91 -7.07 9.80 4.89
C PRO A 91 -8.27 9.16 5.58
N GLU A 92 -8.15 8.88 6.86
CA GLU A 92 -9.28 8.37 7.65
C GLU A 92 -10.43 9.40 7.60
N GLN A 93 -11.61 8.96 7.17
CA GLN A 93 -12.79 9.81 7.09
C GLN A 93 -13.80 9.37 8.16
N TYR A 94 -13.97 10.20 9.19
CA TYR A 94 -15.09 10.05 10.12
C TYR A 94 -16.39 10.41 9.41
N GLN A 95 -17.22 9.41 9.12
CA GLN A 95 -18.61 9.63 8.72
C GLN A 95 -19.40 10.03 9.98
N TYR A 96 -19.97 11.24 9.98
CA TYR A 96 -20.92 11.71 11.00
C TYR A 96 -22.36 11.63 10.47
#